data_AF-A0A3C1L020-F1
#
_entry.id   AF-A0A3C1L020-F1
#
_cell.length_a   1.000
_cell.length_b   1.000
_cell.length_c   1.000
_cell.angle_alpha   90.00
_cell.angle_beta   90.00
_cell.angle_gamma   90.00
#
_symmetry.space_group_name_H-M   'P 1'
#
loop_
_entity.id
_entity.type
_entity.pdbx_description
1 polymer ?
#
loop_
_entity_poly.entity_id
_entity_poly.type
_entity_poly.pdbx_seq_one_letter_code
_entity_poly.pdbx_strand_id
1 'polypeptide(L)'
;MRGEGAASAPKRDVSDYGLVLKRGEKEVSLDLDFAVSGSQSVQKIHGRLEFESGDMRLDIQLDRLPLAPYAAVLPSVINLHDTSVIEDTNVSIEVDNKARSIVVEGQASINDIDLRAPKISRHVMTNLSLRTKGRLSLDLAKNRLSLSEGELQLGKMLLMLNGSISEFRSAPDFDMQLKVPSISCQDMASSLIPDIAPMLDGMRCRGQLSFRLDFKLNTTDMKSMKLRYLPSLRRVEVTSLGRYIDLSVLDGPFEHHARQPDGSLYTFVTGPGSERWAPLEGISDDMIKVVTTTEDGNFFKHDGFSLLQIRSAMITNLLRGRFVRGASTISQQVVKNLFFVEREKTLARKLQEAVITWHIERSLTKQQILALYFNIIEFGPKVYGIRAASRHFFHREPLQLNLTQCLWLGSIIPNPRAFYHQFSEANMRPSWRRHLCVIADIMVKRTKITAAQRAALTDCTVSFGVAPEPEIDDQPGLGHEAAIDETIAPPKTIENAGAVEAEDAP
;
A
#
# COMPACT_ATOMS: atom_id res chain seq x y z
N MET A 1 53.37 15.31 -4.48
CA MET A 1 54.37 15.42 -3.40
C MET A 1 54.26 14.18 -2.54
N ARG A 2 55.37 13.48 -2.26
CA ARG A 2 55.43 12.45 -1.21
C ARG A 2 55.68 13.16 0.13
N GLY A 3 54.89 12.85 1.15
CA GLY A 3 55.09 13.34 2.50
C GLY A 3 54.96 12.20 3.50
N GLU A 4 56.03 11.95 4.25
CA GLU A 4 56.04 11.10 5.45
C GLU A 4 56.01 11.99 6.71
N GLY A 5 55.29 11.53 7.74
CA GLY A 5 55.26 12.11 9.08
C GLY A 5 54.30 11.33 9.98
N ALA A 6 54.84 10.68 11.01
CA ALA A 6 54.22 9.60 11.78
C ALA A 6 53.22 10.04 12.87
N ALA A 7 52.16 9.24 13.06
CA ALA A 7 51.51 8.94 14.34
C ALA A 7 50.77 7.58 14.20
N SER A 8 50.94 6.69 15.16
CA SER A 8 50.47 5.30 15.12
C SER A 8 48.94 5.16 15.21
N ALA A 9 48.34 4.60 14.16
CA ALA A 9 46.98 4.08 14.08
C ALA A 9 47.01 2.83 13.15
N PRO A 10 46.05 1.89 13.21
CA PRO A 10 46.22 0.55 12.63
C PRO A 10 46.48 0.65 11.12
N LYS A 11 47.55 -0.02 10.66
CA LYS A 11 47.96 -0.11 9.26
C LYS A 11 46.77 -0.53 8.39
N ARG A 12 46.22 0.40 7.63
CA ARG A 12 45.34 0.12 6.49
C ARG A 12 46.25 0.02 5.27
N ASP A 13 46.44 -1.18 4.74
CA ASP A 13 47.23 -1.45 3.55
C ASP A 13 46.52 -0.90 2.30
N VAL A 14 46.68 0.40 2.05
CA VAL A 14 46.47 1.00 0.71
C VAL A 14 47.77 0.74 -0.06
N SER A 15 47.71 -0.13 -1.06
CA SER A 15 48.91 -0.65 -1.75
C SER A 15 49.52 0.33 -2.75
N ASP A 16 48.73 1.12 -3.49
CA ASP A 16 49.24 2.16 -4.39
C ASP A 16 48.17 3.23 -4.70
N TYR A 17 48.49 4.51 -4.57
CA TYR A 17 47.62 5.61 -5.00
C TYR A 17 48.40 6.62 -5.85
N GLY A 18 47.89 6.89 -7.05
CA GLY A 18 48.45 7.83 -8.01
C GLY A 18 47.51 9.00 -8.24
N LEU A 19 47.85 10.18 -7.71
CA LEU A 19 47.28 11.43 -8.21
C LEU A 19 48.23 12.00 -9.25
N VAL A 20 47.86 11.89 -10.53
CA VAL A 20 48.68 12.44 -11.61
C VAL A 20 48.07 13.77 -12.04
N LEU A 21 48.76 14.85 -11.67
CA LEU A 21 48.52 16.19 -12.21
C LEU A 21 49.44 16.36 -13.41
N LYS A 22 48.92 16.16 -14.62
CA LYS A 22 49.71 16.36 -15.84
C LYS A 22 49.85 17.85 -16.10
N ARG A 23 51.01 18.41 -15.77
CA ARG A 23 51.29 19.84 -15.94
C ARG A 23 51.43 20.17 -17.44
N GLY A 24 50.42 20.79 -18.03
CA GLY A 24 50.35 21.18 -19.45
C GLY A 24 49.10 20.68 -20.17
N GLU A 25 48.48 19.63 -19.64
CA GLU A 25 47.15 19.14 -20.03
C GLU A 25 46.17 19.61 -18.95
N LYS A 26 45.01 20.17 -19.31
CA LYS A 26 44.04 20.73 -18.35
C LYS A 26 43.19 19.62 -17.72
N GLU A 27 43.86 18.56 -17.28
CA GLU A 27 43.26 17.29 -16.88
C GLU A 27 43.88 16.83 -15.54
N VAL A 28 43.03 16.30 -14.66
CA VAL A 28 43.42 15.55 -13.47
C VAL A 28 42.94 14.13 -13.60
N SER A 29 43.86 13.19 -13.41
CA SER A 29 43.52 11.78 -13.28
C SER A 29 43.81 11.30 -11.85
N LEU A 30 42.90 10.49 -11.33
CA LEU A 30 42.98 9.80 -10.06
C LEU A 30 42.98 8.30 -10.33
N ASP A 31 44.06 7.62 -9.96
CA ASP A 31 44.19 6.16 -10.02
C ASP A 31 44.38 5.65 -8.60
N LEU A 32 43.39 4.92 -8.08
CA LEU A 32 43.39 4.38 -6.72
C LEU A 32 43.27 2.86 -6.77
N ASP A 33 44.35 2.19 -6.37
CA ASP A 33 44.44 0.74 -6.29
C ASP A 33 44.70 0.32 -4.84
N PHE A 34 43.69 -0.29 -4.19
CA PHE A 34 43.78 -0.61 -2.76
C PHE A 34 43.35 -2.03 -2.44
N ALA A 35 44.01 -2.63 -1.46
CA ALA A 35 43.65 -3.93 -0.93
C ALA A 35 42.57 -3.77 0.13
N VAL A 36 41.66 -4.73 0.19
CA VAL A 36 40.60 -4.79 1.21
C VAL A 36 40.65 -6.16 1.86
N SER A 37 40.60 -6.19 3.19
CA SER A 37 40.64 -7.44 3.96
C SER A 37 39.52 -8.38 3.53
N GLY A 38 39.89 -9.62 3.20
CA GLY A 38 38.96 -10.64 2.71
C GLY A 38 38.56 -10.52 1.24
N SER A 39 39.12 -9.58 0.47
CA SER A 39 39.07 -9.60 -1.00
C SER A 39 40.32 -10.29 -1.55
N GLN A 40 40.17 -11.11 -2.60
CA GLN A 40 41.32 -11.74 -3.29
C GLN A 40 41.93 -10.84 -4.37
N SER A 41 41.34 -9.69 -4.62
CA SER A 41 41.70 -8.79 -5.73
C SER A 41 41.83 -7.34 -5.28
N VAL A 42 42.67 -6.61 -6.00
CA VAL A 42 42.89 -5.17 -5.80
C VAL A 42 41.65 -4.41 -6.28
N GLN A 43 41.11 -3.56 -5.41
CA GLN A 43 39.97 -2.69 -5.72
C GLN A 43 40.49 -1.48 -6.52
N LYS A 44 39.74 -1.06 -7.55
CA LYS A 44 40.19 -0.01 -8.48
C LYS A 44 39.18 1.12 -8.59
N ILE A 45 39.64 2.35 -8.46
CA ILE A 45 38.86 3.56 -8.76
C ILE A 45 39.69 4.43 -9.70
N HIS A 46 39.18 4.63 -10.91
CA HIS A 46 39.77 5.49 -11.91
C HIS A 46 38.89 6.72 -12.12
N GLY A 47 39.43 7.91 -11.91
CA GLY A 47 38.74 9.17 -12.15
C GLY A 47 39.51 10.05 -13.12
N ARG A 48 38.80 10.78 -13.96
CA ARG A 48 39.34 11.81 -14.84
C ARG A 48 38.45 13.04 -14.79
N LEU A 49 39.06 14.21 -14.66
CA LEU A 49 38.40 15.51 -14.71
C LEU A 49 39.15 16.43 -15.65
N GLU A 50 38.46 16.97 -16.65
CA GLU A 50 39.00 17.99 -17.56
C GLU A 50 38.46 19.37 -17.15
N PHE A 51 39.35 20.29 -16.78
CA PHE A 51 38.99 21.58 -16.19
C PHE A 51 38.39 22.58 -17.19
N GLU A 52 38.75 22.47 -18.47
CA GLU A 52 38.33 23.43 -19.49
C GLU A 52 36.90 23.20 -19.95
N SER A 53 36.60 21.95 -20.28
CA SER A 53 35.25 21.51 -20.62
C SER A 53 34.38 21.40 -19.38
N GLY A 54 34.97 21.05 -18.22
CA GLY A 54 34.24 20.62 -17.03
C GLY A 54 33.75 19.18 -17.13
N ASP A 55 34.23 18.42 -18.12
CA ASP A 55 33.85 17.04 -18.33
C ASP A 55 34.51 16.14 -17.30
N MET A 56 33.78 15.12 -16.86
CA MET A 56 34.22 14.22 -15.80
C MET A 56 33.87 12.79 -16.15
N ARG A 57 34.78 11.87 -15.87
CA ARG A 57 34.54 10.44 -15.91
C ARG A 57 35.04 9.79 -14.63
N LEU A 58 34.24 8.94 -14.02
CA LEU A 58 34.60 8.16 -12.83
C LEU A 58 34.17 6.71 -13.06
N ASP A 59 35.15 5.83 -13.15
CA ASP A 59 34.98 4.39 -13.27
C ASP A 59 35.37 3.73 -11.93
N ILE A 60 34.44 2.97 -11.35
CA ILE A 60 34.55 2.32 -10.05
C ILE A 60 34.44 0.81 -10.27
N GLN A 61 35.50 0.07 -9.98
CA GLN A 61 35.56 -1.39 -10.07
C GLN A 61 35.91 -1.97 -8.70
N LEU A 62 34.91 -2.53 -8.03
CA LEU A 62 35.07 -3.15 -6.73
C LEU A 62 34.60 -4.60 -6.81
N ASP A 63 35.52 -5.52 -6.59
CA ASP A 63 35.18 -6.93 -6.44
C ASP A 63 34.54 -7.19 -5.07
N ARG A 64 35.04 -6.53 -4.01
CA ARG A 64 34.54 -6.69 -2.65
C ARG A 64 34.93 -5.52 -1.74
N LEU A 65 33.94 -4.92 -1.09
CA LEU A 65 34.12 -3.87 -0.10
C LEU A 65 33.17 -4.08 1.11
N PRO A 66 33.70 -4.42 2.30
CA PRO A 66 32.93 -4.44 3.54
C PRO A 66 32.37 -3.05 3.85
N LEU A 67 31.08 -2.98 4.17
CA LEU A 67 30.38 -1.71 4.32
C LEU A 67 30.35 -1.19 5.76
N ALA A 68 30.61 -2.02 6.77
CA ALA A 68 30.55 -1.65 8.18
C ALA A 68 31.31 -0.33 8.53
N PRO A 69 32.52 -0.07 8.00
CA PRO A 69 33.23 1.19 8.26
C PRO A 69 32.53 2.45 7.71
N TYR A 70 31.61 2.28 6.76
CA TYR A 70 30.91 3.34 6.05
C TYR A 70 29.48 3.57 6.56
N ALA A 71 29.06 2.85 7.61
CA ALA A 71 27.70 2.97 8.15
C ALA A 71 27.30 4.42 8.50
N ALA A 72 28.24 5.22 9.00
CA ALA A 72 28.00 6.61 9.40
C ALA A 72 27.67 7.57 8.24
N VAL A 73 28.04 7.22 7.00
CA VAL A 73 27.81 8.09 5.81
C VAL A 73 26.63 7.61 4.95
N LEU A 74 26.08 6.43 5.24
CA LEU A 74 24.91 5.93 4.51
C LEU A 74 23.62 6.57 5.01
N PRO A 75 22.59 6.68 4.14
CA PRO A 75 21.27 7.12 4.56
C PRO A 75 20.71 6.22 5.67
N SER A 76 20.07 6.80 6.69
CA SER A 76 19.44 6.07 7.82
C SER A 76 18.30 5.11 7.44
N VAL A 77 17.95 5.06 6.15
CA VAL A 77 17.03 4.10 5.55
C VAL A 77 17.70 2.72 5.39
N ILE A 78 19.04 2.68 5.35
CA ILE A 78 19.84 1.47 5.20
C ILE A 78 20.57 1.24 6.52
N ASN A 79 20.31 0.11 7.16
CA ASN A 79 21.08 -0.38 8.28
C ASN A 79 22.03 -1.45 7.75
N LEU A 80 23.30 -1.34 8.14
CA LEU A 80 24.33 -2.31 7.81
C LEU A 80 24.59 -3.23 9.00
N HIS A 81 24.84 -4.49 8.70
CA HIS A 81 25.44 -5.47 9.61
C HIS A 81 26.97 -5.44 9.45
N ASP A 82 27.67 -6.04 10.41
CA ASP A 82 29.14 -6.19 10.33
C ASP A 82 29.57 -7.04 9.11
N THR A 83 28.67 -7.88 8.64
CA THR A 83 28.80 -8.76 7.47
C THR A 83 28.32 -8.12 6.16
N SER A 84 27.74 -6.90 6.20
CA SER A 84 27.31 -6.20 4.98
C SER A 84 28.48 -5.94 4.04
N VAL A 85 28.28 -6.30 2.77
CA VAL A 85 29.33 -6.19 1.76
C VAL A 85 28.71 -5.75 0.43
N ILE A 86 29.43 -4.87 -0.27
CA ILE A 86 29.17 -4.57 -1.69
C ILE A 86 30.20 -5.31 -2.54
N GLU A 87 29.71 -6.00 -3.57
CA GLU A 87 30.49 -6.90 -4.43
C GLU A 87 30.04 -6.74 -5.88
N ASP A 88 30.79 -7.33 -6.82
CA ASP A 88 30.50 -7.34 -8.26
C ASP A 88 30.21 -5.93 -8.84
N THR A 89 30.89 -4.91 -8.32
CA THR A 89 30.62 -3.51 -8.65
C THR A 89 31.45 -3.05 -9.83
N ASN A 90 30.77 -2.62 -10.88
CA ASN A 90 31.37 -1.95 -12.02
C ASN A 90 30.45 -0.81 -12.41
N VAL A 91 30.81 0.42 -12.03
CA VAL A 91 29.99 1.62 -12.21
C VAL A 91 30.81 2.68 -12.93
N SER A 92 30.25 3.26 -13.98
CA SER A 92 30.79 4.39 -14.71
C SER A 92 29.86 5.59 -14.55
N ILE A 93 30.42 6.73 -14.18
CA ILE A 93 29.73 8.01 -14.09
C ILE A 93 30.42 8.94 -15.08
N GLU A 94 29.64 9.49 -16.01
CA GLU A 94 30.11 10.41 -17.03
C GLU A 94 29.31 11.72 -16.98
N VAL A 95 30.01 12.83 -16.95
CA VAL A 95 29.44 14.19 -17.03
C VAL A 95 30.01 14.83 -18.28
N ASP A 96 29.14 15.10 -19.25
CA ASP A 96 29.45 15.89 -20.44
C ASP A 96 28.81 17.27 -20.27
N ASN A 97 29.62 18.27 -19.99
CA ASN A 97 29.16 19.61 -19.72
C ASN A 97 28.71 20.33 -21.01
N LYS A 98 29.34 20.02 -22.15
CA LYS A 98 28.97 20.60 -23.46
C LYS A 98 27.61 20.10 -23.92
N ALA A 99 27.34 18.80 -23.81
CA ALA A 99 26.04 18.19 -24.06
C ALA A 99 25.04 18.41 -22.91
N ARG A 100 25.52 18.92 -21.77
CA ARG A 100 24.74 19.11 -20.53
C ARG A 100 24.07 17.81 -20.08
N SER A 101 24.83 16.72 -20.07
CA SER A 101 24.34 15.39 -19.76
C SER A 101 25.12 14.72 -18.64
N ILE A 102 24.43 13.93 -17.84
CA ILE A 102 25.01 13.06 -16.83
C ILE A 102 24.55 11.64 -17.14
N VAL A 103 25.47 10.69 -17.19
CA VAL A 103 25.19 9.27 -17.38
C VAL A 103 25.79 8.51 -16.22
N VAL A 104 25.01 7.62 -15.62
CA VAL A 104 25.46 6.64 -14.64
C VAL A 104 25.08 5.27 -15.17
N GLU A 105 26.06 4.41 -15.41
CA GLU A 105 25.82 3.06 -15.87
C GLU A 105 26.62 2.05 -15.09
N GLY A 106 26.12 0.83 -14.98
CA GLY A 106 26.87 -0.22 -14.35
C GLY A 106 26.01 -1.21 -13.61
N GLN A 107 26.66 -1.91 -12.68
CA GLN A 107 26.06 -2.90 -11.81
C GLN A 107 26.71 -2.86 -10.43
N ALA A 108 25.96 -3.29 -9.42
CA ALA A 108 26.44 -3.49 -8.07
C ALA A 108 25.56 -4.50 -7.34
N SER A 109 26.17 -5.30 -6.47
CA SER A 109 25.48 -6.24 -5.59
C SER A 109 25.76 -5.87 -4.14
N ILE A 110 24.72 -5.72 -3.33
CA ILE A 110 24.84 -5.48 -1.89
C ILE A 110 24.15 -6.63 -1.16
N ASN A 111 24.85 -7.23 -0.22
CA ASN A 111 24.35 -8.33 0.59
C ASN A 111 24.20 -7.92 2.05
N ASP A 112 23.27 -8.61 2.71
CA ASP A 112 23.08 -8.55 4.16
C ASP A 112 22.83 -7.12 4.66
N ILE A 113 21.80 -6.48 4.11
CA ILE A 113 21.36 -5.14 4.53
C ILE A 113 19.93 -5.15 5.05
N ASP A 114 19.69 -4.24 5.97
CA ASP A 114 18.37 -3.98 6.52
C ASP A 114 17.83 -2.68 5.93
N LEU A 115 16.60 -2.70 5.41
CA LEU A 115 15.94 -1.54 4.82
C LEU A 115 14.76 -1.07 5.67
N ARG A 116 14.87 0.16 6.20
CA ARG A 116 13.81 0.85 6.92
C ARG A 116 13.10 1.85 6.02
N ALA A 117 12.05 1.39 5.34
CA ALA A 117 11.26 2.24 4.43
C ALA A 117 9.77 2.31 4.85
N PRO A 118 9.37 3.20 5.77
CA PRO A 118 8.01 3.27 6.33
C PRO A 118 6.86 3.43 5.33
N LYS A 119 7.15 3.99 4.13
CA LYS A 119 6.18 4.09 3.03
C LYS A 119 5.96 2.74 2.32
N ILE A 120 6.98 1.87 2.33
CA ILE A 120 6.94 0.53 1.75
C ILE A 120 6.40 -0.46 2.78
N SER A 121 7.06 -0.61 3.94
CA SER A 121 6.66 -1.48 5.06
C SER A 121 6.90 -0.76 6.38
N ARG A 122 6.07 -1.02 7.40
CA ARG A 122 6.34 -0.52 8.76
C ARG A 122 7.43 -1.32 9.47
N HIS A 123 7.60 -2.57 9.08
CA HIS A 123 8.66 -3.44 9.56
C HIS A 123 9.96 -3.14 8.81
N VAL A 124 11.07 -3.28 9.52
CA VAL A 124 12.39 -3.27 8.88
C VAL A 124 12.49 -4.53 8.04
N MET A 125 12.89 -4.39 6.78
CA MET A 125 13.12 -5.52 5.90
C MET A 125 14.55 -5.99 6.11
N THR A 126 14.74 -7.21 6.59
CA THR A 126 16.03 -7.67 7.11
C THR A 126 16.76 -8.60 6.15
N ASN A 127 18.09 -8.67 6.29
CA ASN A 127 18.96 -9.63 5.58
C ASN A 127 18.76 -9.63 4.05
N LEU A 128 18.56 -8.45 3.46
CA LEU A 128 18.27 -8.33 2.05
C LEU A 128 19.55 -8.44 1.21
N SER A 129 19.45 -9.22 0.13
CA SER A 129 20.41 -9.20 -0.97
C SER A 129 19.79 -8.48 -2.17
N LEU A 130 20.47 -7.44 -2.63
CA LEU A 130 20.05 -6.59 -3.74
C LEU A 130 21.11 -6.65 -4.84
N ARG A 131 20.72 -7.04 -6.05
CA ARG A 131 21.56 -6.82 -7.24
C ARG A 131 20.90 -5.79 -8.14
N THR A 132 21.71 -4.86 -8.63
CA THR A 132 21.25 -3.78 -9.51
C THR A 132 22.10 -3.73 -10.76
N LYS A 133 21.47 -3.43 -11.89
CA LYS A 133 22.15 -3.11 -13.15
C LYS A 133 21.33 -2.07 -13.91
N GLY A 134 21.99 -1.23 -14.68
CA GLY A 134 21.31 -0.39 -15.67
C GLY A 134 22.09 0.86 -16.04
N ARG A 135 21.43 1.71 -16.83
CA ARG A 135 21.94 2.99 -17.31
C ARG A 135 20.91 4.08 -17.05
N LEU A 136 21.26 5.00 -16.17
CA LEU A 136 20.51 6.22 -15.88
C LEU A 136 21.15 7.38 -16.64
N SER A 137 20.35 8.17 -17.34
CA SER A 137 20.82 9.33 -18.09
C SER A 137 19.95 10.55 -17.79
N LEU A 138 20.59 11.67 -17.44
CA LEU A 138 19.97 12.96 -17.23
C LEU A 138 20.44 13.93 -18.31
N ASP A 139 19.54 14.29 -19.23
CA ASP A 139 19.73 15.34 -20.22
C ASP A 139 19.13 16.64 -19.66
N LEU A 140 20.01 17.57 -19.25
CA LEU A 140 19.59 18.84 -18.64
C LEU A 140 19.09 19.84 -19.69
N ALA A 141 19.50 19.71 -20.95
CA ALA A 141 19.02 20.57 -22.03
C ALA A 141 17.57 20.26 -22.40
N LYS A 142 17.20 18.97 -22.38
CA LYS A 142 15.83 18.49 -22.64
C LYS A 142 14.98 18.31 -21.39
N ASN A 143 15.53 18.59 -20.20
CA ASN A 143 14.90 18.28 -18.91
C ASN A 143 14.35 16.84 -18.87
N ARG A 144 15.20 15.86 -19.21
CA ARG A 144 14.78 14.47 -19.36
C ARG A 144 15.68 13.54 -18.54
N LEU A 145 15.07 12.80 -17.62
CA LEU A 145 15.68 11.66 -16.93
C LEU A 145 15.23 10.38 -17.63
N SER A 146 16.14 9.48 -17.97
CA SER A 146 15.85 8.18 -18.60
C SER A 146 16.56 7.05 -17.88
N LEU A 147 15.87 5.93 -17.70
CA LEU A 147 16.42 4.66 -17.21
C LEU A 147 16.28 3.62 -18.31
N SER A 148 17.39 3.05 -18.75
CA SER A 148 17.46 1.93 -19.69
C SER A 148 18.16 0.75 -19.06
N GLU A 149 17.68 -0.46 -19.37
CA GLU A 149 18.23 -1.73 -18.86
C GLU A 149 18.25 -1.79 -17.33
N GLY A 150 17.30 -1.11 -16.67
CA GLY A 150 17.18 -1.13 -15.22
C GLY A 150 16.76 -2.53 -14.77
N GLU A 151 17.60 -3.19 -14.00
CA GLU A 151 17.35 -4.49 -13.39
C GLU A 151 17.55 -4.39 -11.89
N LEU A 152 16.57 -4.90 -11.15
CA LEU A 152 16.58 -5.00 -9.70
C LEU A 152 16.24 -6.43 -9.32
N GLN A 153 17.20 -7.14 -8.75
CA GLN A 153 17.00 -8.51 -8.27
C GLN A 153 16.89 -8.51 -6.74
N LEU A 154 15.76 -9.03 -6.25
CA LEU A 154 15.48 -9.24 -4.83
C LEU A 154 15.24 -10.74 -4.61
N GLY A 155 16.21 -11.43 -4.03
CA GLY A 155 16.20 -12.89 -3.95
C GLY A 155 16.11 -13.53 -5.34
N LYS A 156 15.03 -14.27 -5.61
CA LYS A 156 14.77 -14.88 -6.93
C LYS A 156 13.93 -14.01 -7.86
N MET A 157 13.39 -12.90 -7.35
CA MET A 157 12.55 -12.01 -8.13
C MET A 157 13.41 -10.99 -8.90
N LEU A 158 13.30 -11.00 -10.23
CA LEU A 158 13.90 -10.00 -11.11
C LEU A 158 12.83 -8.99 -11.55
N LEU A 159 13.07 -7.71 -11.28
CA LEU A 159 12.26 -6.59 -11.72
C LEU A 159 13.03 -5.84 -12.82
N MET A 160 12.45 -5.72 -14.01
CA MET A 160 13.00 -4.94 -15.10
C MET A 160 12.25 -3.62 -15.22
N LEU A 161 12.96 -2.50 -15.14
CA LEU A 161 12.45 -1.14 -15.13
C LEU A 161 13.08 -0.36 -16.29
N ASN A 162 12.25 0.21 -17.13
CA ASN A 162 12.68 1.11 -18.20
C ASN A 162 11.75 2.32 -18.24
N GLY A 163 12.26 3.47 -18.67
CA GLY A 163 11.39 4.61 -18.89
C GLY A 163 12.10 5.95 -18.89
N SER A 164 11.29 6.99 -18.88
CA SER A 164 11.74 8.37 -18.81
C SER A 164 10.73 9.28 -18.14
N ILE A 165 11.26 10.31 -17.50
CA ILE A 165 10.52 11.47 -17.03
C ILE A 165 11.06 12.68 -17.80
N SER A 166 10.20 13.33 -18.57
CA SER A 166 10.52 14.55 -19.32
C SER A 166 9.83 15.76 -18.67
N GLU A 167 10.32 16.98 -18.92
CA GLU A 167 9.69 18.23 -18.46
C GLU A 167 9.48 18.32 -16.93
N PHE A 168 10.33 17.68 -16.14
CA PHE A 168 10.17 17.60 -14.69
C PHE A 168 10.28 18.94 -13.92
N ARG A 169 10.62 20.04 -14.60
CA ARG A 169 10.63 21.40 -14.04
C ARG A 169 9.32 22.16 -14.25
N SER A 170 8.44 21.67 -15.12
CA SER A 170 7.16 22.30 -15.48
C SER A 170 6.03 21.30 -15.30
N ALA A 171 5.67 20.60 -16.36
CA ALA A 171 4.59 19.63 -16.42
C ALA A 171 5.22 18.26 -16.75
N PRO A 172 5.59 17.46 -15.72
CA PRO A 172 6.34 16.23 -15.96
C PRO A 172 5.56 15.25 -16.82
N ASP A 173 6.19 14.73 -17.86
CA ASP A 173 5.67 13.66 -18.69
C ASP A 173 6.33 12.34 -18.30
N PHE A 174 5.53 11.30 -18.12
CA PHE A 174 5.97 9.99 -17.68
C PHE A 174 5.78 8.96 -18.78
N ASP A 175 6.81 8.17 -19.06
CA ASP A 175 6.76 6.98 -19.90
C ASP A 175 7.55 5.88 -19.20
N MET A 176 6.86 4.95 -18.54
CA MET A 176 7.47 3.96 -17.66
C MET A 176 6.96 2.56 -17.99
N GLN A 177 7.87 1.60 -17.98
CA GLN A 177 7.60 0.19 -18.12
C GLN A 177 8.23 -0.56 -16.96
N LEU A 178 7.42 -1.38 -16.30
CA LEU A 178 7.85 -2.38 -15.33
C LEU A 178 7.52 -3.75 -15.89
N LYS A 179 8.47 -4.68 -15.84
CA LYS A 179 8.29 -6.07 -16.27
C LYS A 179 8.87 -7.01 -15.21
N VAL A 180 8.08 -7.98 -14.81
CA VAL A 180 8.56 -9.17 -14.10
C VAL A 180 8.51 -10.33 -15.09
N PRO A 181 9.67 -10.92 -15.46
CA PRO A 181 9.71 -12.08 -16.35
C PRO A 181 9.06 -13.31 -15.69
N SER A 182 9.00 -14.43 -16.41
CA SER A 182 8.41 -15.66 -15.86
C SER A 182 9.16 -16.10 -14.61
N ILE A 183 8.43 -16.21 -13.51
CA ILE A 183 8.90 -16.72 -12.22
C ILE A 183 7.90 -17.73 -11.68
N SER A 184 8.37 -18.72 -10.93
CA SER A 184 7.46 -19.62 -10.24
C SER A 184 6.68 -18.86 -9.16
N CYS A 185 5.42 -19.24 -8.96
CA CYS A 185 4.61 -18.61 -7.91
C CYS A 185 5.28 -18.74 -6.53
N GLN A 186 5.86 -19.91 -6.25
CA GLN A 186 6.52 -20.17 -4.96
C GLN A 186 7.79 -19.33 -4.78
N ASP A 187 8.59 -19.14 -5.83
CA ASP A 187 9.80 -18.30 -5.74
C ASP A 187 9.44 -16.85 -5.48
N MET A 188 8.42 -16.32 -6.16
CA MET A 188 7.90 -14.96 -5.90
C MET A 188 7.41 -14.84 -4.45
N ALA A 189 6.63 -15.80 -3.98
CA ALA A 189 6.15 -15.84 -2.60
C ALA A 189 7.31 -15.82 -1.59
N SER A 190 8.28 -16.73 -1.76
CA SER A 190 9.42 -16.83 -0.84
C SER A 190 10.34 -15.61 -0.84
N SER A 191 10.36 -14.82 -1.93
CA SER A 191 11.23 -13.65 -2.05
C SER A 191 10.71 -12.39 -1.33
N LEU A 192 9.47 -12.40 -0.83
CA LEU A 192 8.80 -11.19 -0.31
C LEU A 192 8.28 -11.31 1.13
N ILE A 193 8.16 -12.50 1.71
CA ILE A 193 7.03 -12.73 2.63
C ILE A 193 7.24 -12.55 4.15
N PRO A 194 8.34 -12.86 4.85
CA PRO A 194 8.34 -12.56 6.29
C PRO A 194 8.31 -11.04 6.57
N ASP A 195 9.09 -10.24 5.84
CA ASP A 195 9.29 -8.83 6.23
C ASP A 195 8.44 -7.81 5.45
N ILE A 196 8.02 -8.15 4.22
CA ILE A 196 7.20 -7.28 3.35
C ILE A 196 5.74 -7.74 3.36
N ALA A 197 5.46 -9.02 3.56
CA ALA A 197 4.11 -9.54 3.46
C ALA A 197 3.73 -10.53 4.58
N PRO A 198 3.79 -10.09 5.86
CA PRO A 198 3.63 -10.98 7.01
C PRO A 198 2.29 -11.74 7.04
N MET A 199 1.19 -11.15 6.54
CA MET A 199 -0.11 -11.85 6.47
C MET A 199 -0.11 -13.05 5.51
N LEU A 200 0.86 -13.11 4.61
CA LEU A 200 1.07 -14.19 3.66
C LEU A 200 2.16 -15.17 4.11
N ASP A 201 2.65 -15.07 5.36
CA ASP A 201 3.67 -15.97 5.88
C ASP A 201 3.23 -17.44 5.79
N GLY A 202 4.09 -18.26 5.18
CA GLY A 202 3.81 -19.65 4.87
C GLY A 202 2.93 -19.89 3.62
N MET A 203 2.67 -18.88 2.79
CA MET A 203 1.89 -19.04 1.56
C MET A 203 2.49 -20.12 0.65
N ARG A 204 1.62 -21.01 0.15
CA ARG A 204 1.99 -22.10 -0.78
C ARG A 204 1.24 -21.94 -2.09
N CYS A 205 1.97 -21.87 -3.18
CA CYS A 205 1.37 -21.78 -4.50
C CYS A 205 2.23 -22.41 -5.59
N ARG A 206 1.57 -22.86 -6.65
CA ARG A 206 2.19 -23.49 -7.83
C ARG A 206 1.88 -22.70 -9.10
N GLY A 207 2.59 -23.03 -10.17
CA GLY A 207 2.46 -22.39 -11.47
C GLY A 207 3.52 -21.33 -11.73
N GLN A 208 3.38 -20.64 -12.86
CA GLN A 208 4.31 -19.63 -13.35
C GLN A 208 3.55 -18.32 -13.58
N LEU A 209 4.14 -17.21 -13.17
CA LEU A 209 3.57 -15.89 -13.38
C LEU A 209 4.59 -14.96 -14.01
N SER A 210 4.09 -14.03 -14.82
CA SER A 210 4.84 -12.85 -15.28
C SER A 210 3.87 -11.69 -15.39
N PHE A 211 4.35 -10.46 -15.34
CA PHE A 211 3.51 -9.32 -15.66
C PHE A 211 4.31 -8.19 -16.29
N ARG A 212 3.62 -7.40 -17.10
CA ARG A 212 4.12 -6.12 -17.61
C ARG A 212 3.12 -5.02 -17.25
N LEU A 213 3.65 -3.91 -16.77
CA LEU A 213 2.92 -2.67 -16.53
C LEU A 213 3.53 -1.59 -17.40
N ASP A 214 2.73 -1.04 -18.30
CA ASP A 214 3.10 0.14 -19.08
C ASP A 214 2.27 1.33 -18.60
N PHE A 215 2.94 2.41 -18.23
CA PHE A 215 2.35 3.65 -17.77
C PHE A 215 2.86 4.80 -18.59
N LYS A 216 1.94 5.54 -19.22
CA LYS A 216 2.24 6.78 -19.92
C LYS A 216 1.27 7.85 -19.47
N LEU A 217 1.81 9.01 -19.09
CA LEU A 217 1.04 10.16 -18.65
C LEU A 217 1.69 11.41 -19.21
N ASN A 218 0.94 12.12 -20.06
CA ASN A 218 1.24 13.51 -20.33
C ASN A 218 0.44 14.37 -19.34
N THR A 219 1.11 15.22 -18.57
CA THR A 219 0.42 15.98 -17.51
C THR A 219 -0.36 17.19 -18.03
N THR A 220 -0.04 17.67 -19.24
CA THR A 220 -0.81 18.72 -19.94
C THR A 220 -2.09 18.17 -20.58
N ASP A 221 -2.08 16.91 -21.04
CA ASP A 221 -3.26 16.16 -21.47
C ASP A 221 -3.43 14.87 -20.65
N MET A 222 -3.98 15.00 -19.46
CA MET A 222 -4.23 13.84 -18.58
C MET A 222 -5.24 12.84 -19.18
N LYS A 223 -6.06 13.25 -20.17
CA LYS A 223 -6.97 12.32 -20.85
C LYS A 223 -6.19 11.34 -21.72
N SER A 224 -4.97 11.68 -22.16
CA SER A 224 -4.08 10.79 -22.90
C SER A 224 -3.50 9.63 -22.07
N MET A 225 -3.68 9.65 -20.74
CA MET A 225 -3.08 8.68 -19.83
C MET A 225 -3.36 7.22 -20.27
N LYS A 226 -2.28 6.45 -20.47
CA LYS A 226 -2.32 5.02 -20.78
C LYS A 226 -1.80 4.25 -19.58
N LEU A 227 -2.61 3.32 -19.10
CA LEU A 227 -2.22 2.35 -18.07
C LEU A 227 -2.59 0.98 -18.62
N ARG A 228 -1.58 0.18 -18.98
CA ARG A 228 -1.75 -1.17 -19.51
C ARG A 228 -1.10 -2.16 -18.57
N TYR A 229 -1.90 -3.11 -18.09
CA TYR A 229 -1.45 -4.21 -17.25
C TYR A 229 -1.66 -5.53 -18.00
N LEU A 230 -0.58 -6.28 -18.20
CA LEU A 230 -0.56 -7.54 -18.95
C LEU A 230 -0.03 -8.66 -18.05
N PRO A 231 -0.87 -9.27 -17.19
CA PRO A 231 -0.49 -10.43 -16.43
C PRO A 231 -0.49 -11.69 -17.31
N SER A 232 0.39 -12.64 -17.00
CA SER A 232 0.34 -14.01 -17.50
C SER A 232 0.40 -14.96 -16.31
N LEU A 233 -0.66 -15.75 -16.12
CA LEU A 233 -0.80 -16.69 -15.01
C LEU A 233 -0.94 -18.09 -15.60
N ARG A 234 0.17 -18.83 -15.70
CA ARG A 234 0.19 -20.19 -16.26
C ARG A 234 0.04 -21.20 -15.13
N ARG A 235 -1.17 -21.77 -15.01
CA ARG A 235 -1.53 -22.77 -13.99
C ARG A 235 -1.23 -22.28 -12.57
N VAL A 236 -1.45 -20.98 -12.32
CA VAL A 236 -1.23 -20.41 -11.00
C VAL A 236 -2.36 -20.82 -10.09
N GLU A 237 -2.01 -21.48 -9.00
CA GLU A 237 -2.94 -21.96 -7.99
C GLU A 237 -2.33 -21.74 -6.61
N VAL A 238 -3.07 -21.03 -5.76
CA VAL A 238 -2.72 -20.82 -4.37
C VAL A 238 -3.42 -21.89 -3.57
N THR A 239 -2.64 -22.79 -2.99
CA THR A 239 -3.13 -23.91 -2.17
C THR A 239 -3.31 -23.53 -0.70
N SER A 240 -2.63 -22.47 -0.25
CA SER A 240 -2.76 -21.90 1.09
C SER A 240 -2.27 -20.46 1.05
N LEU A 241 -3.02 -19.52 1.64
CA LEU A 241 -2.62 -18.12 1.78
C LEU A 241 -1.61 -17.89 2.91
N GLY A 242 -1.25 -18.93 3.65
CA GLY A 242 -0.34 -18.86 4.78
C GLY A 242 -1.00 -19.24 6.10
N ARG A 243 -0.36 -18.86 7.20
CA ARG A 243 -0.76 -19.26 8.55
C ARG A 243 -1.88 -18.42 9.15
N TYR A 244 -2.04 -17.18 8.67
CA TYR A 244 -2.95 -16.19 9.27
C TYR A 244 -4.28 -16.04 8.55
N ILE A 245 -4.41 -16.62 7.36
CA ILE A 245 -5.60 -16.46 6.51
C ILE A 245 -6.12 -17.83 6.13
N ASP A 246 -7.28 -18.16 6.69
CA ASP A 246 -8.09 -19.30 6.31
C ASP A 246 -9.41 -18.78 5.75
N LEU A 247 -9.74 -19.14 4.51
CA LEU A 247 -11.00 -18.74 3.89
C LEU A 247 -12.16 -19.68 4.20
N SER A 248 -11.88 -20.90 4.70
CA SER A 248 -12.93 -21.87 5.02
C SER A 248 -13.84 -21.40 6.16
N VAL A 249 -13.34 -20.51 7.02
CA VAL A 249 -14.14 -19.86 8.08
C VAL A 249 -15.32 -19.05 7.53
N LEU A 250 -15.28 -18.66 6.25
CA LEU A 250 -16.34 -17.87 5.61
C LEU A 250 -17.57 -18.71 5.19
N ASP A 251 -17.48 -20.04 5.28
CA ASP A 251 -18.58 -20.95 4.92
C ASP A 251 -19.67 -21.02 6.01
N GLY A 252 -19.43 -20.47 7.20
CA GLY A 252 -20.36 -20.44 8.32
C GLY A 252 -20.21 -19.20 9.20
N PRO A 253 -20.73 -19.22 10.44
CA PRO A 253 -20.54 -18.14 11.39
C PRO A 253 -19.07 -18.00 11.80
N PHE A 254 -18.54 -16.77 11.76
CA PHE A 254 -17.19 -16.42 12.18
C PHE A 254 -17.18 -15.13 13.01
N GLU A 255 -16.17 -14.98 13.87
CA GLU A 255 -15.91 -13.73 14.58
C GLU A 255 -15.27 -12.69 13.66
N HIS A 256 -15.82 -11.49 13.64
CA HIS A 256 -15.28 -10.35 12.93
C HIS A 256 -14.81 -9.28 13.91
N HIS A 257 -13.63 -8.73 13.66
CA HIS A 257 -13.01 -7.72 14.52
C HIS A 257 -12.85 -6.39 13.79
N ALA A 258 -13.33 -5.31 14.41
CA ALA A 258 -13.23 -3.96 13.86
C ALA A 258 -12.61 -2.98 14.87
N ARG A 259 -11.48 -2.37 14.48
CA ARG A 259 -10.77 -1.41 15.33
C ARG A 259 -11.50 -0.06 15.45
N GLN A 260 -11.73 0.36 16.67
CA GLN A 260 -12.39 1.61 17.06
C GLN A 260 -11.39 2.78 17.15
N PRO A 261 -11.84 4.06 17.17
CA PRO A 261 -10.93 5.21 17.20
C PRO A 261 -10.05 5.27 18.46
N ASP A 262 -10.59 4.78 19.57
CA ASP A 262 -9.90 4.68 20.88
C ASP A 262 -8.86 3.53 20.92
N GLY A 263 -8.73 2.78 19.82
CA GLY A 263 -7.81 1.65 19.71
C GLY A 263 -8.41 0.31 20.15
N SER A 264 -9.59 0.30 20.78
CA SER A 264 -10.27 -0.93 21.18
C SER A 264 -10.74 -1.74 19.96
N LEU A 265 -10.96 -3.05 20.17
CA LEU A 265 -11.57 -3.92 19.18
C LEU A 265 -13.05 -4.08 19.48
N TYR A 266 -13.89 -3.84 18.48
CA TYR A 266 -15.29 -4.25 18.50
C TYR A 266 -15.41 -5.59 17.78
N THR A 267 -15.84 -6.62 18.51
CA THR A 267 -15.97 -7.99 18.01
C THR A 267 -17.45 -8.37 17.91
N PHE A 268 -17.82 -9.03 16.82
CA PHE A 268 -19.17 -9.58 16.65
C PHE A 268 -19.14 -10.81 15.74
N VAL A 269 -20.10 -11.72 15.92
CA VAL A 269 -20.28 -12.87 15.05
C VAL A 269 -21.10 -12.46 13.81
N THR A 270 -20.62 -12.87 12.63
CA THR A 270 -21.29 -12.73 11.33
C THR A 270 -21.01 -13.94 10.46
N GLY A 271 -21.47 -13.98 9.22
CA GLY A 271 -21.29 -15.12 8.30
C GLY A 271 -22.53 -16.00 8.15
N PRO A 272 -22.58 -16.86 7.11
CA PRO A 272 -23.74 -17.67 6.79
C PRO A 272 -24.31 -18.41 8.01
N GLY A 273 -25.63 -18.28 8.25
CA GLY A 273 -26.31 -18.92 9.38
C GLY A 273 -26.27 -18.16 10.71
N SER A 274 -25.49 -17.08 10.82
CA SER A 274 -25.52 -16.22 12.02
C SER A 274 -26.71 -15.25 12.03
N GLU A 275 -27.14 -14.83 13.22
CA GLU A 275 -28.28 -13.91 13.41
C GLU A 275 -28.08 -12.56 12.69
N ARG A 276 -26.84 -12.07 12.58
CA ARG A 276 -26.52 -10.78 11.96
C ARG A 276 -26.43 -10.85 10.43
N TRP A 277 -26.36 -12.05 9.86
CA TRP A 277 -26.10 -12.26 8.43
C TRP A 277 -27.33 -12.12 7.54
N ALA A 278 -27.32 -11.12 6.67
CA ALA A 278 -28.26 -11.01 5.57
C ALA A 278 -27.70 -11.73 4.32
N PRO A 279 -28.31 -12.83 3.84
CA PRO A 279 -27.97 -13.36 2.53
C PRO A 279 -28.30 -12.30 1.46
N LEU A 280 -27.66 -12.38 0.29
CA LEU A 280 -27.81 -11.33 -0.73
C LEU A 280 -29.27 -11.18 -1.20
N GLU A 281 -30.01 -12.27 -1.25
CA GLU A 281 -31.44 -12.35 -1.59
C GLU A 281 -32.33 -11.70 -0.52
N GLY A 282 -31.82 -11.58 0.71
CA GLY A 282 -32.47 -10.89 1.82
C GLY A 282 -32.18 -9.39 1.86
N ILE A 283 -31.51 -8.83 0.85
CA ILE A 283 -31.14 -7.41 0.74
C ILE A 283 -31.90 -6.81 -0.45
N SER A 284 -32.44 -5.59 -0.27
CA SER A 284 -33.12 -4.86 -1.34
C SER A 284 -32.24 -4.74 -2.61
N ASP A 285 -32.81 -5.07 -3.77
CA ASP A 285 -32.16 -4.90 -5.08
C ASP A 285 -31.68 -3.47 -5.31
N ASP A 286 -32.40 -2.49 -4.77
CA ASP A 286 -32.01 -1.09 -4.86
C ASP A 286 -30.75 -0.81 -4.05
N MET A 287 -30.54 -1.47 -2.90
CA MET A 287 -29.30 -1.36 -2.14
C MET A 287 -28.11 -1.93 -2.93
N ILE A 288 -28.29 -3.08 -3.58
CA ILE A 288 -27.27 -3.67 -4.46
C ILE A 288 -26.91 -2.70 -5.60
N LYS A 289 -27.91 -2.12 -6.26
CA LYS A 289 -27.72 -1.15 -7.36
C LYS A 289 -27.05 0.14 -6.90
N VAL A 290 -27.41 0.66 -5.73
CA VAL A 290 -26.79 1.87 -5.16
C VAL A 290 -25.33 1.62 -4.84
N VAL A 291 -25.00 0.57 -4.08
CA VAL A 291 -23.60 0.27 -3.69
C VAL A 291 -22.73 0.00 -4.90
N THR A 292 -23.22 -0.80 -5.86
CA THR A 292 -22.48 -1.02 -7.11
C THR A 292 -22.44 0.22 -7.99
N THR A 293 -23.15 1.31 -7.67
CA THR A 293 -23.01 2.59 -8.38
C THR A 293 -22.01 3.50 -7.70
N THR A 294 -22.07 3.61 -6.37
CA THR A 294 -21.28 4.55 -5.57
C THR A 294 -19.87 4.04 -5.28
N GLU A 295 -19.73 2.75 -4.97
CA GLU A 295 -18.46 2.13 -4.58
C GLU A 295 -17.75 1.48 -5.77
N ASP A 296 -18.48 0.71 -6.59
CA ASP A 296 -17.85 -0.06 -7.67
C ASP A 296 -18.75 -0.29 -8.89
N GLY A 297 -18.78 0.72 -9.77
CA GLY A 297 -19.60 0.81 -10.99
C GLY A 297 -19.61 -0.43 -11.90
N ASN A 298 -18.52 -1.19 -11.90
CA ASN A 298 -18.29 -2.33 -12.78
C ASN A 298 -17.97 -3.60 -11.99
N PHE A 299 -18.39 -3.70 -10.73
CA PHE A 299 -18.08 -4.81 -9.83
C PHE A 299 -18.24 -6.20 -10.47
N PHE A 300 -19.35 -6.42 -11.18
CA PHE A 300 -19.65 -7.70 -11.85
C PHE A 300 -18.86 -7.96 -13.15
N LYS A 301 -18.06 -7.00 -13.62
CA LYS A 301 -17.34 -7.07 -14.90
C LYS A 301 -15.83 -7.22 -14.76
N HIS A 302 -15.29 -7.22 -13.55
CA HIS A 302 -13.85 -7.36 -13.31
C HIS A 302 -13.56 -8.36 -12.19
N ASP A 303 -12.34 -8.87 -12.12
CA ASP A 303 -11.91 -9.87 -11.14
C ASP A 303 -11.14 -9.20 -9.99
N GLY A 304 -11.83 -8.35 -9.22
CA GLY A 304 -11.29 -7.67 -8.04
C GLY A 304 -10.54 -6.37 -8.27
N PHE A 305 -10.13 -6.03 -9.49
CA PHE A 305 -9.42 -4.77 -9.78
C PHE A 305 -10.04 -4.02 -10.96
N SER A 306 -10.17 -2.71 -10.83
CA SER A 306 -10.75 -1.88 -11.89
C SER A 306 -9.75 -0.91 -12.50
N LEU A 307 -9.30 -1.27 -13.72
CA LEU A 307 -8.57 -0.44 -14.70
C LEU A 307 -9.01 1.02 -14.68
N LEU A 308 -10.31 1.16 -14.89
CA LEU A 308 -11.00 2.44 -15.06
C LEU A 308 -11.01 3.23 -13.75
N GLN A 309 -11.29 2.60 -12.61
CA GLN A 309 -11.28 3.29 -11.32
C GLN A 309 -9.89 3.79 -10.95
N ILE A 310 -8.85 2.98 -11.17
CA ILE A 310 -7.45 3.38 -10.93
C ILE A 310 -7.10 4.60 -11.78
N ARG A 311 -7.40 4.55 -13.09
CA ARG A 311 -7.16 5.68 -14.00
C ARG A 311 -7.90 6.93 -13.58
N SER A 312 -9.21 6.83 -13.31
CA SER A 312 -10.01 7.99 -12.89
C SER A 312 -9.54 8.58 -11.57
N ALA A 313 -9.15 7.76 -10.60
CA ALA A 313 -8.62 8.22 -9.32
C ALA A 313 -7.28 8.94 -9.48
N MET A 314 -6.35 8.40 -10.29
CA MET A 314 -5.07 9.05 -10.58
C MET A 314 -5.27 10.44 -11.21
N ILE A 315 -6.07 10.53 -12.28
CA ILE A 315 -6.35 11.81 -12.96
C ILE A 315 -6.99 12.80 -11.97
N THR A 316 -7.97 12.37 -11.18
CA THR A 316 -8.66 13.25 -10.22
C THR A 316 -7.71 13.76 -9.14
N ASN A 317 -6.88 12.88 -8.56
CA ASN A 317 -5.93 13.25 -7.51
C ASN A 317 -4.85 14.21 -8.05
N LEU A 318 -4.38 13.99 -9.27
CA LEU A 318 -3.42 14.86 -9.93
C LEU A 318 -4.02 16.25 -10.21
N LEU A 319 -5.21 16.34 -10.79
CA LEU A 319 -5.93 17.60 -11.02
C LEU A 319 -6.19 18.39 -9.73
N ARG A 320 -6.36 17.69 -8.60
CA ARG A 320 -6.62 18.31 -7.30
C ARG A 320 -5.36 18.57 -6.48
N GLY A 321 -4.19 18.14 -6.95
CA GLY A 321 -2.91 18.24 -6.23
C GLY A 321 -2.87 17.52 -4.89
N ARG A 322 -3.87 16.68 -4.58
CA ARG A 322 -4.00 15.97 -3.30
C ARG A 322 -4.81 14.71 -3.48
N PHE A 323 -4.65 13.76 -2.56
CA PHE A 323 -5.43 12.52 -2.56
C PHE A 323 -6.88 12.82 -2.15
N VAL A 324 -7.79 12.86 -3.13
CA VAL A 324 -9.23 13.11 -2.94
C VAL A 324 -10.09 11.88 -3.24
N ARG A 325 -9.58 10.93 -4.03
CA ARG A 325 -10.33 9.79 -4.54
C ARG A 325 -9.50 8.52 -4.49
N GLY A 326 -10.08 7.47 -3.93
CA GLY A 326 -9.54 6.11 -3.96
C GLY A 326 -9.94 5.36 -5.25
N ALA A 327 -9.30 4.22 -5.47
CA ALA A 327 -9.59 3.30 -6.57
C ALA A 327 -9.88 1.86 -6.10
N SER A 328 -10.15 1.68 -4.80
CA SER A 328 -10.38 0.35 -4.25
C SER A 328 -11.76 -0.18 -4.65
N THR A 329 -11.81 -1.40 -5.15
CA THR A 329 -13.04 -2.12 -5.50
C THR A 329 -13.74 -2.69 -4.26
N ILE A 330 -14.98 -3.16 -4.40
CA ILE A 330 -15.70 -3.83 -3.32
C ILE A 330 -14.90 -5.03 -2.78
N SER A 331 -14.31 -5.84 -3.65
CA SER A 331 -13.52 -7.02 -3.26
C SER A 331 -12.27 -6.66 -2.46
N GLN A 332 -11.57 -5.59 -2.85
CA GLN A 332 -10.45 -5.07 -2.08
C GLN A 332 -10.90 -4.53 -0.72
N GLN A 333 -12.09 -3.93 -0.65
CA GLN A 333 -12.66 -3.47 0.62
C GLN A 333 -13.04 -4.66 1.52
N VAL A 334 -13.58 -5.75 0.97
CA VAL A 334 -13.84 -6.99 1.72
C VAL A 334 -12.55 -7.53 2.34
N VAL A 335 -11.49 -7.70 1.55
CA VAL A 335 -10.18 -8.16 2.04
C VAL A 335 -9.65 -7.25 3.14
N LYS A 336 -9.68 -5.94 2.91
CA LYS A 336 -9.21 -4.93 3.87
C LYS A 336 -9.96 -5.05 5.20
N ASN A 337 -11.28 -5.20 5.17
CA ASN A 337 -12.09 -5.26 6.38
C ASN A 337 -11.96 -6.62 7.11
N LEU A 338 -11.87 -7.74 6.38
CA LEU A 338 -11.74 -9.08 6.98
C LEU A 338 -10.38 -9.30 7.66
N PHE A 339 -9.28 -8.95 6.98
CA PHE A 339 -7.94 -9.41 7.38
C PHE A 339 -7.01 -8.30 7.89
N PHE A 340 -7.36 -7.03 7.68
CA PHE A 340 -6.46 -5.92 8.03
C PHE A 340 -7.12 -4.93 9.00
N VAL A 341 -7.21 -5.36 10.25
CA VAL A 341 -7.73 -4.59 11.40
C VAL A 341 -6.89 -3.34 11.69
N GLU A 342 -5.58 -3.43 11.47
CA GLU A 342 -4.67 -2.30 11.56
C GLU A 342 -4.92 -1.29 10.44
N ARG A 343 -4.69 0.00 10.67
CA ARG A 343 -4.90 1.08 9.68
C ARG A 343 -3.59 1.53 9.01
N GLU A 344 -2.70 0.59 8.74
CA GLU A 344 -1.46 0.89 8.02
C GLU A 344 -1.73 1.32 6.58
N LYS A 345 -1.00 2.31 6.06
CA LYS A 345 -1.11 2.76 4.66
C LYS A 345 0.23 2.58 3.96
N THR A 346 0.65 1.33 3.83
CA THR A 346 1.95 0.94 3.25
C THR A 346 1.76 0.22 1.91
N LEU A 347 2.76 0.29 1.02
CA LEU A 347 2.72 -0.44 -0.25
C LEU A 347 2.72 -1.97 -0.04
N ALA A 348 3.46 -2.43 0.96
CA ALA A 348 3.50 -3.80 1.44
C ALA A 348 2.11 -4.34 1.79
N ARG A 349 1.35 -3.60 2.61
CA ARG A 349 -0.05 -3.95 2.90
C ARG A 349 -0.88 -4.02 1.63
N LYS A 350 -0.73 -3.03 0.74
CA LYS A 350 -1.53 -3.01 -0.50
C LYS A 350 -1.22 -4.18 -1.42
N LEU A 351 0.03 -4.65 -1.45
CA LEU A 351 0.42 -5.85 -2.17
C LEU A 351 -0.23 -7.11 -1.55
N GLN A 352 -0.21 -7.26 -0.23
CA GLN A 352 -0.88 -8.35 0.47
C GLN A 352 -2.39 -8.35 0.17
N GLU A 353 -3.04 -7.19 0.29
CA GLU A 353 -4.45 -7.02 -0.08
C GLU A 353 -4.71 -7.48 -1.53
N ALA A 354 -3.80 -7.15 -2.46
CA ALA A 354 -3.96 -7.52 -3.86
C ALA A 354 -3.87 -9.05 -4.08
N VAL A 355 -2.91 -9.73 -3.45
CA VAL A 355 -2.77 -11.20 -3.53
C VAL A 355 -4.01 -11.89 -2.96
N ILE A 356 -4.47 -11.45 -1.78
CA ILE A 356 -5.67 -12.03 -1.13
C ILE A 356 -6.92 -11.73 -1.95
N THR A 357 -7.05 -10.51 -2.51
CA THR A 357 -8.19 -10.14 -3.38
C THR A 357 -8.25 -11.05 -4.60
N TRP A 358 -7.11 -11.28 -5.26
CA TRP A 358 -7.02 -12.18 -6.40
C TRP A 358 -7.43 -13.61 -6.04
N HIS A 359 -7.07 -14.10 -4.85
CA HIS A 359 -7.45 -15.43 -4.39
C HIS A 359 -8.95 -15.52 -4.04
N ILE A 360 -9.51 -14.52 -3.35
CA ILE A 360 -10.94 -14.47 -3.03
C ILE A 360 -11.80 -14.44 -4.30
N GLU A 361 -11.43 -13.65 -5.31
CA GLU A 361 -12.15 -13.58 -6.59
C GLU A 361 -12.16 -14.89 -7.37
N ARG A 362 -11.25 -15.81 -7.07
CA ARG A 362 -11.22 -17.16 -7.65
C ARG A 362 -11.94 -18.20 -6.80
N SER A 363 -12.05 -17.94 -5.50
CA SER A 363 -12.59 -18.89 -4.53
C SER A 363 -14.08 -18.65 -4.25
N LEU A 364 -14.53 -17.41 -4.37
CA LEU A 364 -15.91 -16.99 -4.09
C LEU A 364 -16.57 -16.39 -5.33
N THR A 365 -17.87 -16.60 -5.46
CA THR A 365 -18.69 -15.92 -6.47
C THR A 365 -18.86 -14.43 -6.15
N LYS A 366 -19.16 -13.61 -7.16
CA LYS A 366 -19.47 -12.18 -6.97
C LYS A 366 -20.59 -11.92 -5.97
N GLN A 367 -21.58 -12.80 -5.92
CA GLN A 367 -22.69 -12.69 -4.99
C GLN A 367 -22.23 -12.93 -3.54
N GLN A 368 -21.40 -13.95 -3.30
CA GLN A 368 -20.81 -14.22 -1.99
C GLN A 368 -19.92 -13.06 -1.52
N ILE A 369 -19.06 -12.51 -2.40
CA ILE A 369 -18.21 -11.35 -2.07
C ILE A 369 -19.08 -10.15 -1.69
N LEU A 370 -20.17 -9.89 -2.42
CA LEU A 370 -21.05 -8.78 -2.15
C LEU A 370 -21.86 -8.98 -0.84
N ALA A 371 -22.30 -10.21 -0.56
CA ALA A 371 -22.92 -10.55 0.71
C ALA A 371 -21.95 -10.32 1.88
N LEU A 372 -20.71 -10.80 1.77
CA LEU A 372 -19.66 -10.53 2.77
C LEU A 372 -19.48 -9.03 2.98
N TYR A 373 -19.36 -8.25 1.89
CA TYR A 373 -19.24 -6.80 1.95
C TYR A 373 -20.37 -6.17 2.78
N PHE A 374 -21.63 -6.47 2.44
CA PHE A 374 -22.78 -5.90 3.15
C PHE A 374 -22.82 -6.26 4.63
N ASN A 375 -22.29 -7.41 5.02
CA ASN A 375 -22.39 -7.91 6.40
C ASN A 375 -21.21 -7.53 7.30
N ILE A 376 -20.11 -6.99 6.75
CA ILE A 376 -18.93 -6.62 7.54
C ILE A 376 -18.63 -5.12 7.54
N ILE A 377 -19.13 -4.34 6.59
CA ILE A 377 -18.83 -2.90 6.54
C ILE A 377 -19.49 -2.11 7.68
N GLU A 378 -18.86 -1.00 8.03
CA GLU A 378 -19.38 -0.03 8.98
C GLU A 378 -20.34 0.95 8.28
N PHE A 379 -21.52 1.15 8.86
CA PHE A 379 -22.49 2.17 8.45
C PHE A 379 -22.60 3.33 9.44
N GLY A 380 -22.03 3.20 10.64
CA GLY A 380 -22.00 4.24 11.67
C GLY A 380 -21.21 3.78 12.89
N PRO A 381 -21.04 4.63 13.92
CA PRO A 381 -20.33 4.24 15.14
C PRO A 381 -20.90 2.95 15.74
N LYS A 382 -20.12 1.86 15.71
CA LYS A 382 -20.51 0.51 16.16
C LYS A 382 -21.70 -0.12 15.42
N VAL A 383 -22.11 0.43 14.27
CA VAL A 383 -23.15 -0.14 13.40
C VAL A 383 -22.48 -0.85 12.23
N TYR A 384 -22.32 -2.17 12.35
CA TYR A 384 -21.69 -3.02 11.34
C TYR A 384 -22.68 -4.02 10.75
N GLY A 385 -22.63 -4.15 9.42
CA GLY A 385 -23.51 -5.04 8.65
C GLY A 385 -24.86 -4.41 8.30
N ILE A 386 -25.40 -4.78 7.14
CA ILE A 386 -26.61 -4.18 6.58
C ILE A 386 -27.83 -4.42 7.45
N ARG A 387 -27.98 -5.60 8.08
CA ARG A 387 -29.11 -5.87 8.98
C ARG A 387 -29.12 -4.92 10.19
N ALA A 388 -27.95 -4.75 10.82
CA ALA A 388 -27.84 -3.80 11.93
C ALA A 388 -28.11 -2.36 11.46
N ALA A 389 -27.60 -1.97 10.30
CA ALA A 389 -27.84 -0.65 9.73
C ALA A 389 -29.32 -0.39 9.41
N SER A 390 -30.00 -1.30 8.72
CA SER A 390 -31.42 -1.17 8.37
C SER A 390 -32.31 -1.04 9.61
N ARG A 391 -32.04 -1.83 10.66
CA ARG A 391 -32.76 -1.74 11.93
C ARG A 391 -32.44 -0.46 12.69
N HIS A 392 -31.17 -0.06 12.73
CA HIS A 392 -30.70 1.13 13.44
C HIS A 392 -31.25 2.44 12.85
N PHE A 393 -31.23 2.58 11.52
CA PHE A 393 -31.61 3.84 10.86
C PHE A 393 -33.09 3.91 10.47
N PHE A 394 -33.74 2.76 10.22
CA PHE A 394 -35.06 2.73 9.59
C PHE A 394 -36.06 1.80 10.27
N HIS A 395 -35.65 1.03 11.30
CA HIS A 395 -36.47 -0.01 11.95
C HIS A 395 -37.11 -0.97 10.94
N ARG A 396 -36.32 -1.37 9.92
CA ARG A 396 -36.75 -2.24 8.82
C ARG A 396 -35.75 -3.36 8.60
N GLU A 397 -36.22 -4.45 8.01
CA GLU A 397 -35.33 -5.47 7.47
C GLU A 397 -34.65 -4.98 6.17
N PRO A 398 -33.45 -5.46 5.83
CA PRO A 398 -32.72 -5.02 4.63
C PRO A 398 -33.50 -5.13 3.32
N LEU A 399 -34.36 -6.15 3.20
CA LEU A 399 -35.23 -6.36 2.03
C LEU A 399 -36.34 -5.29 1.90
N GLN A 400 -36.73 -4.67 3.01
CA GLN A 400 -37.83 -3.70 3.08
C GLN A 400 -37.37 -2.25 2.86
N LEU A 401 -36.07 -2.04 2.62
CA LEU A 401 -35.51 -0.72 2.34
C LEU A 401 -35.99 -0.21 0.98
N ASN A 402 -36.53 1.01 0.97
CA ASN A 402 -36.86 1.70 -0.27
C ASN A 402 -35.62 2.37 -0.90
N LEU A 403 -35.75 2.82 -2.15
CA LEU A 403 -34.66 3.41 -2.92
C LEU A 403 -34.01 4.62 -2.22
N THR A 404 -34.77 5.50 -1.56
CA THR A 404 -34.20 6.68 -0.89
C THR A 404 -33.39 6.29 0.35
N GLN A 405 -33.86 5.31 1.12
CA GLN A 405 -33.13 4.75 2.26
C GLN A 405 -31.84 4.06 1.79
N CYS A 406 -31.90 3.32 0.68
CA CYS A 406 -30.74 2.71 0.04
C CYS A 406 -29.73 3.76 -0.43
N LEU A 407 -30.20 4.83 -1.10
CA LEU A 407 -29.36 5.96 -1.53
C LEU A 407 -28.63 6.59 -0.34
N TRP A 408 -29.34 6.79 0.77
CA TRP A 408 -28.74 7.34 1.98
C TRP A 408 -27.67 6.41 2.57
N LEU A 409 -27.97 5.13 2.77
CA LEU A 409 -26.98 4.14 3.25
C LEU A 409 -25.76 4.05 2.32
N GLY A 410 -25.97 4.05 1.01
CA GLY A 410 -24.88 4.05 0.02
C GLY A 410 -24.01 5.31 0.08
N SER A 411 -24.60 6.46 0.42
CA SER A 411 -23.89 7.75 0.48
C SER A 411 -22.98 7.91 1.71
N ILE A 412 -23.26 7.18 2.81
CA ILE A 412 -22.48 7.29 4.05
C ILE A 412 -21.28 6.34 4.10
N ILE A 413 -21.30 5.23 3.35
CA ILE A 413 -20.24 4.20 3.30
C ILE A 413 -18.81 4.76 3.16
N PRO A 414 -18.54 5.82 2.35
CA PRO A 414 -17.18 6.32 2.21
C PRO A 414 -16.56 6.86 3.51
N ASN A 415 -17.39 7.35 4.45
CA ASN A 415 -16.94 7.83 5.75
C ASN A 415 -18.09 7.77 6.78
N PRO A 416 -18.46 6.56 7.26
CA PRO A 416 -19.71 6.31 7.98
C PRO A 416 -19.80 7.09 9.29
N ARG A 417 -18.70 7.18 10.05
CA ARG A 417 -18.65 7.93 11.30
C ARG A 417 -18.78 9.43 11.09
N ALA A 418 -18.07 9.97 10.09
CA ALA A 418 -18.14 11.41 9.84
C ALA A 418 -19.51 11.82 9.30
N PHE A 419 -20.17 10.98 8.51
CA PHE A 419 -21.50 11.27 7.96
C PHE A 419 -22.66 10.86 8.87
N TYR A 420 -22.38 10.24 10.01
CA TYR A 420 -23.40 9.86 10.99
C TYR A 420 -24.23 11.06 11.49
N HIS A 421 -23.67 12.27 11.56
CA HIS A 421 -24.42 13.48 11.95
C HIS A 421 -25.59 13.82 11.00
N GLN A 422 -25.63 13.23 9.80
CA GLN A 422 -26.75 13.37 8.86
C GLN A 422 -27.95 12.48 9.24
N PHE A 423 -27.84 11.68 10.32
CA PHE A 423 -28.89 10.83 10.84
C PHE A 423 -29.94 11.66 11.61
N SER A 424 -30.83 12.28 10.86
CA SER A 424 -32.21 12.67 11.19
C SER A 424 -32.70 13.59 10.08
N GLU A 425 -34.01 13.70 9.87
CA GLU A 425 -34.55 14.60 8.84
C GLU A 425 -34.19 16.07 9.12
N ALA A 426 -34.18 16.46 10.40
CA ALA A 426 -33.85 17.80 10.87
C ALA A 426 -32.37 18.16 10.67
N ASN A 427 -31.47 17.18 10.79
CA ASN A 427 -30.02 17.41 10.66
C ASN A 427 -29.52 17.26 9.22
N MET A 428 -30.28 16.62 8.33
CA MET A 428 -29.84 16.36 6.96
C MET A 428 -29.81 17.64 6.11
N ARG A 429 -28.60 18.05 5.75
CA ARG A 429 -28.38 19.29 4.95
C ARG A 429 -29.05 19.21 3.57
N PRO A 430 -29.59 20.33 3.03
CA PRO A 430 -30.14 20.36 1.66
C PRO A 430 -29.13 19.98 0.56
N SER A 431 -27.83 20.23 0.79
CA SER A 431 -26.77 19.79 -0.12
C SER A 431 -26.62 18.26 -0.17
N TRP A 432 -26.91 17.57 0.93
CA TRP A 432 -26.88 16.11 0.99
C TRP A 432 -28.03 15.50 0.18
N ARG A 433 -29.26 16.05 0.30
CA ARG A 433 -30.40 15.64 -0.54
C ARG A 433 -30.08 15.77 -2.04
N ARG A 434 -29.49 16.90 -2.43
CA ARG A 434 -28.98 17.09 -3.81
C ARG A 434 -27.95 16.03 -4.20
N HIS A 435 -27.05 15.67 -3.29
CA HIS A 435 -26.07 14.60 -3.53
C HIS A 435 -26.75 13.24 -3.77
N LEU A 436 -27.78 12.88 -3.00
CA LEU A 436 -28.57 11.66 -3.21
C LEU A 436 -29.24 11.65 -4.60
N CYS A 437 -29.84 12.79 -4.99
CA CYS A 437 -30.44 12.95 -6.30
C CYS A 437 -29.42 12.81 -7.44
N VAL A 438 -28.20 13.34 -7.28
CA VAL A 438 -27.11 13.16 -8.25
C VAL A 438 -26.73 11.68 -8.39
N ILE A 439 -26.68 10.93 -7.28
CA ILE A 439 -26.44 9.48 -7.33
C ILE A 439 -27.57 8.79 -8.11
N ALA A 440 -28.83 9.13 -7.83
CA ALA A 440 -29.98 8.57 -8.54
C ALA A 440 -29.96 8.91 -10.04
N ASP A 441 -29.55 10.13 -10.43
CA ASP A 441 -29.37 10.51 -11.83
C ASP A 441 -28.26 9.69 -12.52
N ILE A 442 -27.17 9.42 -11.81
CA ILE A 442 -26.11 8.52 -12.30
C ILE A 442 -26.66 7.09 -12.47
N MET A 443 -27.51 6.62 -11.57
CA MET A 443 -28.14 5.29 -11.66
C MET A 443 -29.07 5.19 -12.89
N VAL A 444 -29.83 6.24 -13.22
CA VAL A 444 -30.62 6.30 -14.47
C VAL A 444 -29.71 6.22 -15.69
N LYS A 445 -28.64 7.04 -15.73
CA LYS A 445 -27.66 7.02 -16.84
C LYS A 445 -26.98 5.67 -17.02
N ARG A 446 -26.86 4.88 -15.94
CA ARG A 446 -26.31 3.52 -15.93
C ARG A 446 -27.38 2.43 -16.07
N THR A 447 -28.63 2.80 -16.38
CA THR A 447 -29.76 1.88 -16.55
C THR A 447 -30.01 0.97 -15.34
N LYS A 448 -29.66 1.44 -14.14
CA LYS A 448 -29.87 0.69 -12.88
C LYS A 448 -31.27 0.90 -12.32
N ILE A 449 -31.86 2.07 -12.56
CA ILE A 449 -33.25 2.42 -12.24
C ILE A 449 -33.87 3.12 -13.45
N THR A 450 -35.19 3.14 -13.52
CA THR A 450 -35.93 3.82 -14.60
C THR A 450 -36.05 5.33 -14.32
N ALA A 451 -36.32 6.11 -15.37
CA ALA A 451 -36.62 7.54 -15.22
C ALA A 451 -37.86 7.77 -14.34
N ALA A 452 -38.85 6.88 -14.40
CA ALA A 452 -40.04 6.94 -13.55
C ALA A 452 -39.70 6.72 -12.07
N GLN A 453 -38.86 5.73 -11.75
CA GLN A 453 -38.37 5.50 -10.38
C GLN A 453 -37.63 6.73 -9.86
N ARG A 454 -36.78 7.36 -10.69
CA ARG A 454 -36.08 8.60 -10.32
C ARG A 454 -37.03 9.77 -10.09
N ALA A 455 -38.05 9.93 -10.93
CA ALA A 455 -39.04 11.01 -10.82
C ALA A 455 -39.90 10.88 -9.56
N ALA A 456 -40.16 9.66 -9.10
CA ALA A 456 -40.86 9.40 -7.84
C ALA A 456 -40.07 9.82 -6.58
N LEU A 457 -38.76 10.09 -6.70
CA LEU A 457 -37.91 10.57 -5.60
C LEU A 457 -37.98 12.11 -5.47
N THR A 458 -39.12 12.65 -5.07
CA THR A 458 -39.30 14.09 -4.86
C THR A 458 -38.32 14.61 -3.79
N ASP A 459 -37.41 15.50 -4.19
CA ASP A 459 -36.30 16.05 -3.39
C ASP A 459 -35.38 15.03 -2.70
N CYS A 460 -35.44 13.76 -3.09
CA CYS A 460 -34.69 12.66 -2.48
C CYS A 460 -34.76 12.69 -0.94
N THR A 461 -35.94 13.00 -0.39
CA THR A 461 -36.15 13.07 1.05
C THR A 461 -36.13 11.67 1.66
N VAL A 462 -35.33 11.51 2.71
CA VAL A 462 -35.13 10.24 3.42
C VAL A 462 -36.00 10.26 4.67
N SER A 463 -36.88 9.28 4.81
CA SER A 463 -37.60 9.05 6.07
C SER A 463 -36.83 8.06 6.93
N PHE A 464 -36.42 8.53 8.11
CA PHE A 464 -35.77 7.71 9.13
C PHE A 464 -36.83 7.10 10.04
N GLY A 465 -36.51 5.93 10.61
CA GLY A 465 -37.41 5.30 11.58
C GLY A 465 -37.47 6.13 12.87
N VAL A 466 -38.66 6.22 13.48
CA VAL A 466 -38.81 6.64 14.87
C VAL A 466 -38.54 5.40 15.73
N ALA A 467 -37.70 5.50 16.75
CA ALA A 467 -37.47 4.40 17.68
C ALA A 467 -38.83 3.86 18.16
N PRO A 468 -39.08 2.54 18.13
CA PRO A 468 -40.25 2.01 18.82
C PRO A 468 -40.17 2.47 20.28
N GLU A 469 -41.28 2.99 20.81
CA GLU A 469 -41.39 3.22 22.25
C GLU A 469 -40.96 1.94 22.98
N PRO A 470 -40.18 2.04 24.07
CA PRO A 470 -39.86 0.85 24.83
C PRO A 470 -41.17 0.17 25.20
N GLU A 471 -41.35 -1.09 24.80
CA GLU A 471 -42.41 -1.93 25.35
C GLU A 471 -42.18 -1.92 26.87
N ILE A 472 -43.07 -1.22 27.58
CA ILE A 472 -43.19 -1.37 29.02
C ILE A 472 -43.67 -2.80 29.18
N ASP A 473 -42.76 -3.67 29.60
CA ASP A 473 -43.06 -5.04 29.97
C ASP A 473 -43.95 -4.99 31.23
N ASP A 474 -45.27 -4.92 31.02
CA ASP A 474 -46.28 -5.16 32.05
C ASP A 474 -46.29 -6.66 32.40
N GLN A 475 -45.22 -7.10 33.05
CA GLN A 475 -45.20 -8.35 33.82
C GLN A 475 -45.32 -7.99 35.30
N PRO A 476 -46.41 -8.41 35.99
CA PRO A 476 -46.59 -8.14 37.41
C PRO A 476 -45.49 -8.85 38.22
N GLY A 477 -44.86 -8.08 39.10
CA GLY A 477 -43.64 -8.44 39.82
C GLY A 477 -43.72 -9.73 40.64
N LEU A 478 -42.62 -10.48 40.59
CA LEU A 478 -42.16 -11.30 41.70
C LEU A 478 -41.08 -10.51 42.43
N GLY A 479 -41.45 -10.00 43.60
CA GLY A 479 -40.55 -9.29 44.48
C GLY A 479 -39.42 -10.21 44.96
N HIS A 480 -38.20 -9.71 44.86
CA HIS A 480 -37.15 -10.00 45.82
C HIS A 480 -36.47 -8.67 46.18
N GLU A 481 -36.90 -8.12 47.30
CA GLU A 481 -36.08 -7.21 48.09
C GLU A 481 -34.80 -7.97 48.46
N ALA A 482 -33.66 -7.47 48.02
CA ALA A 482 -32.38 -7.78 48.65
C ALA A 482 -31.60 -6.48 48.78
N ALA A 483 -31.28 -6.20 50.03
CA ALA A 483 -30.68 -4.99 50.56
C ALA A 483 -29.43 -4.51 49.80
N ILE A 484 -29.38 -3.19 49.64
CA ILE A 484 -28.17 -2.38 49.49
C ILE A 484 -27.26 -2.62 50.70
N ASP A 485 -26.10 -3.24 50.48
CA ASP A 485 -24.96 -3.18 51.38
C ASP A 485 -23.84 -2.38 50.68
N GLU A 486 -23.67 -1.14 51.15
CA GLU A 486 -22.53 -0.30 50.82
C GLU A 486 -21.30 -0.83 51.54
N THR A 487 -20.41 -1.52 50.84
CA THR A 487 -18.96 -1.47 51.08
C THR A 487 -18.25 -2.34 50.06
N ILE A 488 -17.27 -1.79 49.33
CA ILE A 488 -15.96 -2.41 49.04
C ILE A 488 -15.10 -1.38 48.28
N ALA A 489 -13.90 -1.18 48.83
CA ALA A 489 -12.88 -0.20 48.51
C ALA A 489 -12.22 -0.36 47.11
N PRO A 490 -11.55 0.69 46.58
CA PRO A 490 -10.80 0.63 45.33
C PRO A 490 -9.56 -0.29 45.43
N PRO A 491 -9.11 -0.90 44.32
CA PRO A 491 -7.99 -1.83 44.32
C PRO A 491 -6.65 -1.14 44.57
N LYS A 492 -5.82 -1.81 45.37
CA LYS A 492 -4.50 -1.41 45.85
C LYS A 492 -3.49 -1.26 44.70
N THR A 493 -2.76 -0.16 44.78
CA THR A 493 -1.49 0.15 44.10
C THR A 493 -0.45 -0.92 44.42
N ILE A 494 0.26 -1.42 43.39
CA ILE A 494 1.47 -2.23 43.58
C ILE A 494 2.65 -1.26 43.73
N GLU A 495 3.19 -1.18 44.94
CA GLU A 495 4.45 -0.50 45.25
C GLU A 495 5.63 -1.31 44.71
N ASN A 496 6.47 -0.66 43.92
CA ASN A 496 7.84 -1.08 43.65
C ASN A 496 8.71 -0.66 44.84
N ALA A 497 9.36 -1.63 45.49
CA ALA A 497 10.46 -1.39 46.41
C ALA A 497 11.77 -1.86 45.77
N GLY A 498 12.75 -0.96 45.72
CA GLY A 498 14.10 -1.24 45.21
C GLY A 498 14.88 0.03 44.94
N ALA A 499 15.10 0.83 45.98
CA ALA A 499 16.01 1.97 45.99
C ALA A 499 17.47 1.52 45.98
N VAL A 500 18.35 2.22 45.25
CA VAL A 500 19.66 2.69 45.74
C VAL A 500 20.00 4.02 45.05
N GLU A 501 20.23 5.02 45.90
CA GLU A 501 20.99 6.30 45.83
C GLU A 501 22.21 6.31 44.88
N ALA A 502 22.85 7.42 44.48
CA ALA A 502 22.67 8.87 44.55
C ALA A 502 23.80 9.51 43.68
N GLU A 503 23.77 10.85 43.59
CA GLU A 503 24.87 11.77 43.27
C GLU A 503 25.07 12.25 41.81
N ASP A 504 24.61 13.49 41.64
CA ASP A 504 25.32 14.66 41.13
C ASP A 504 25.78 14.77 39.67
N ALA A 505 25.37 15.91 39.11
CA ALA A 505 25.76 16.52 37.84
C ALA A 505 27.24 17.01 37.90
N PRO A 506 27.85 17.53 36.81
CA PRO A 506 27.29 18.50 35.85
C PRO A 506 26.94 17.95 34.46
#